data_AF-A0A2H3T599-F1
#
_entry.id   AF-A0A2H3T599-F1
#
_cell.length_a   1.000
_cell.length_b   1.000
_cell.length_c   1.000
_cell.angle_alpha   90.00
_cell.angle_beta   90.00
_cell.angle_gamma   90.00
#
_symmetry.space_group_name_H-M   'P 1'
#
loop_
_entity.id
_entity.type
_entity.pdbx_description
1 polymer ?
#
loop_
_entity_poly.entity_id
_entity_poly.type
_entity_poly.pdbx_seq_one_letter_code
_entity_poly.pdbx_strand_id
1 'polypeptide(L)'
;MASLPKARSVIRGYMFPNIECTSKTNCYRSVWTREQAAQDPDLQEITKTMNFWMAPNRLIIQSVMADIGSVAINLYHPEDSGTAGSWKAPGDVDQMRELFSDFDPSMQKLLSLVRDCISWKMVEVPPLPSWVSQGGKMILIGDAAHAMAPYVGQVAELLEFASLKYSGPSLLQYPMPVHEQGPMPFDLL
;
A
#
# COMPACT_ATOMS: atom_id res chain seq x y z
N MET A 1 3.28 -3.38 5.84
CA MET A 1 2.89 -1.96 5.72
C MET A 1 3.47 -1.23 6.93
N ALA A 2 4.30 -0.21 6.72
CA ALA A 2 4.88 0.55 7.82
C ALA A 2 3.76 1.19 8.65
N SER A 3 3.74 0.96 9.96
CA SER A 3 2.71 1.55 10.81
C SER A 3 3.18 2.92 11.31
N LEU A 4 2.36 3.94 11.09
CA LEU A 4 2.75 5.31 11.41
C LEU A 4 3.13 5.60 12.87
N PRO A 5 2.58 4.92 13.89
CA PRO A 5 3.06 5.06 15.25
C PRO A 5 4.56 4.71 15.38
N LYS A 6 5.04 3.70 14.64
CA LYS A 6 6.44 3.29 14.67
C LYS A 6 7.31 4.24 13.84
N ALA A 7 6.80 4.68 12.69
CA ALA A 7 7.47 5.68 11.86
C ALA A 7 7.48 7.09 12.49
N ARG A 8 6.69 7.37 13.54
CA ARG A 8 6.78 8.59 14.37
C ARG A 8 7.35 8.30 15.75
N SER A 9 8.45 7.55 15.79
CA SER A 9 9.17 7.24 17.02
C SER A 9 9.57 8.50 17.79
N VAL A 10 9.12 8.61 19.04
CA VAL A 10 9.55 9.66 19.98
C VAL A 10 11.05 9.61 20.20
N ILE A 11 11.63 8.40 20.28
CA ILE A 11 13.07 8.21 20.46
C ILE A 11 13.86 8.73 19.26
N ARG A 12 13.36 8.52 18.03
CA ARG A 12 13.98 9.11 16.85
C ARG A 12 13.90 10.63 16.92
N GLY A 13 12.75 11.19 17.27
CA GLY A 13 12.60 12.65 17.45
C GLY A 13 13.58 13.23 18.47
N TYR A 14 13.86 12.49 19.55
CA TYR A 14 14.90 12.87 20.53
C TYR A 14 16.32 12.77 19.96
N MET A 15 16.65 11.71 19.21
CA MET A 15 17.97 11.50 18.62
C MET A 15 18.27 12.44 17.44
N PHE A 16 17.24 12.80 16.67
CA PHE A 16 17.35 13.55 15.43
C PHE A 16 16.19 14.58 15.31
N PRO A 17 16.19 15.65 16.11
CA PRO A 17 15.07 16.61 16.17
C PRO A 17 14.82 17.37 14.88
N ASN A 18 15.84 17.47 14.01
CA ASN A 18 15.77 18.17 12.73
C ASN A 18 15.46 17.23 11.55
N ILE A 19 15.22 15.94 11.79
CA ILE A 19 14.88 14.97 10.75
C ILE A 19 13.38 14.69 10.78
N GLU A 20 12.67 15.25 9.79
CA GLU A 20 11.24 15.04 9.61
C GLU A 20 10.95 13.83 8.71
N CYS A 21 9.82 13.18 8.99
CA CYS A 21 9.28 12.15 8.12
C CYS A 21 8.60 12.76 6.91
N THR A 22 8.85 12.18 5.74
CA THR A 22 8.22 12.59 4.49
C THR A 22 7.14 11.60 4.07
N SER A 23 6.29 12.01 3.13
CA SER A 23 5.40 11.10 2.42
C SER A 23 5.34 11.52 0.96
N LYS A 24 5.57 10.56 0.06
CA LYS A 24 5.51 10.77 -1.40
C LYS A 24 4.39 9.97 -2.06
N THR A 25 3.74 9.10 -1.31
CA THR A 25 2.73 8.18 -1.81
C THR A 25 1.58 8.08 -0.83
N ASN A 26 0.38 8.11 -1.38
CA ASN A 26 -0.86 7.84 -0.67
C ASN A 26 -1.46 6.51 -1.11
N CYS A 27 -2.32 5.98 -0.25
CA CYS A 27 -3.04 4.75 -0.48
C CYS A 27 -4.50 4.93 -0.07
N TYR A 28 -5.42 4.85 -1.02
CA TYR A 28 -6.80 4.55 -0.67
C TYR A 28 -6.95 3.08 -0.37
N ARG A 29 -7.55 2.76 0.77
CA ARG A 29 -7.86 1.39 1.16
C ARG A 29 -9.34 1.22 1.42
N SER A 30 -9.92 0.18 0.83
CA SER A 30 -11.27 -0.26 1.12
C SER A 30 -11.31 -1.77 1.31
N VAL A 31 -12.31 -2.25 2.03
CA VAL A 31 -12.55 -3.68 2.28
C VAL A 31 -14.03 -3.95 2.07
N TRP A 32 -14.35 -5.03 1.38
CA TRP A 32 -15.71 -5.52 1.21
C TRP A 32 -15.76 -7.03 1.42
N THR A 33 -16.95 -7.56 1.65
CA THR A 33 -17.16 -9.00 1.80
C THR A 33 -17.25 -9.68 0.43
N ARG A 34 -16.91 -10.96 0.36
CA ARG A 34 -17.04 -11.74 -0.89
C ARG A 34 -18.49 -11.80 -1.38
N GLU A 35 -19.48 -11.74 -0.48
CA GLU A 35 -20.90 -11.70 -0.85
C GLU A 35 -21.25 -10.43 -1.63
N GLN A 36 -20.58 -9.31 -1.36
CA GLN A 36 -20.78 -8.07 -2.12
C GLN A 36 -20.24 -8.21 -3.56
N ALA A 37 -19.13 -8.94 -3.74
CA ALA A 37 -18.62 -9.28 -5.07
C ALA A 37 -19.43 -10.40 -5.75
N ALA A 38 -20.15 -11.22 -4.99
CA ALA A 38 -20.95 -12.32 -5.52
C ALA A 38 -22.15 -11.88 -6.38
N GLN A 39 -22.49 -10.60 -6.38
CA GLN A 39 -23.61 -10.09 -7.16
C GLN A 39 -23.29 -9.92 -8.65
N ASP A 40 -22.00 -9.89 -9.03
CA ASP A 40 -21.54 -9.80 -10.42
C ASP A 40 -20.63 -11.00 -10.75
N PRO A 41 -20.97 -11.83 -11.75
CA PRO A 41 -20.15 -12.98 -12.15
C PRO A 41 -18.70 -12.64 -12.50
N ASP A 42 -18.44 -11.47 -13.08
CA ASP A 42 -17.08 -11.05 -13.44
C ASP A 42 -16.26 -10.74 -12.18
N LEU A 43 -16.91 -10.10 -11.19
CA LEU A 43 -16.27 -9.77 -9.91
C LEU A 43 -16.05 -11.03 -9.05
N GLN A 44 -16.94 -12.02 -9.13
CA GLN A 44 -16.73 -13.32 -8.50
C GLN A 44 -15.43 -13.97 -8.96
N GLU A 45 -15.13 -13.93 -10.26
CA GLU A 45 -13.93 -14.57 -10.79
C GLU A 45 -12.67 -13.80 -10.37
N ILE A 46 -12.69 -12.48 -10.53
CA ILE A 46 -11.53 -11.62 -10.19
C ILE A 46 -11.20 -11.72 -8.70
N THR A 47 -12.20 -11.80 -7.82
CA THR A 47 -11.98 -11.84 -6.36
C THR A 47 -11.59 -13.21 -5.81
N LYS A 48 -11.36 -14.22 -6.66
CA LYS A 48 -10.79 -15.51 -6.24
C LYS A 48 -9.27 -15.46 -6.05
N THR A 49 -8.59 -14.55 -6.73
CA THR A 49 -7.13 -14.45 -6.74
C THR A 49 -6.66 -13.08 -6.29
N MET A 50 -5.36 -12.95 -6.04
CA MET A 50 -4.74 -11.65 -5.84
C MET A 50 -4.42 -11.03 -7.21
N ASN A 51 -4.81 -9.78 -7.40
CA ASN A 51 -4.65 -9.07 -8.67
C ASN A 51 -3.89 -7.76 -8.50
N PHE A 52 -3.14 -7.41 -9.54
CA PHE A 52 -2.35 -6.20 -9.64
C PHE A 52 -2.72 -5.44 -10.90
N TRP A 53 -2.96 -4.13 -10.77
CA TRP A 53 -3.06 -3.22 -11.90
C TRP A 53 -2.00 -2.14 -11.79
N MET A 54 -1.30 -1.89 -12.88
CA MET A 54 -0.17 -0.97 -12.91
C MET A 54 -0.37 0.08 -13.99
N ALA A 55 -0.13 1.34 -13.62
CA ALA A 55 -0.07 2.48 -14.53
C ALA A 55 1.08 3.40 -14.08
N PRO A 56 1.52 4.38 -14.91
CA PRO A 56 2.53 5.34 -14.49
C PRO A 56 2.16 5.99 -13.15
N ASN A 57 3.06 5.85 -12.17
CA ASN A 57 2.92 6.34 -10.79
C ASN A 57 1.70 5.84 -9.99
N ARG A 58 0.98 4.82 -10.48
CA ARG A 58 -0.23 4.29 -9.83
C ARG A 58 -0.22 2.76 -9.80
N LEU A 59 -0.54 2.19 -8.64
CA LEU A 59 -0.61 0.75 -8.44
C LEU A 59 -1.89 0.39 -7.70
N ILE A 60 -2.58 -0.64 -8.17
CA ILE A 60 -3.70 -1.22 -7.46
C ILE A 60 -3.31 -2.64 -7.06
N ILE A 61 -3.54 -2.97 -5.78
CA ILE A 61 -3.42 -4.32 -5.25
C ILE A 61 -4.76 -4.72 -4.67
N GLN A 62 -5.38 -5.74 -5.25
CA GLN A 62 -6.52 -6.42 -4.66
C GLN A 62 -6.04 -7.72 -4.04
N SER A 63 -6.28 -7.88 -2.73
CA SER A 63 -5.90 -9.06 -1.96
C SER A 63 -7.14 -9.77 -1.45
N VAL A 64 -7.06 -11.09 -1.36
CA VAL A 64 -8.14 -11.95 -0.87
C VAL A 64 -7.81 -12.39 0.55
N MET A 65 -8.71 -12.13 1.49
CA MET A 65 -8.62 -12.53 2.89
C MET A 65 -9.55 -13.74 3.08
N ALA A 66 -9.07 -14.91 2.67
CA ALA A 66 -9.88 -16.12 2.57
C ALA A 66 -10.41 -16.61 3.95
N ASP A 67 -9.62 -16.43 4.99
CA ASP A 67 -9.93 -16.75 6.39
C ASP A 67 -11.16 -16.00 6.91
N ILE A 68 -11.35 -14.76 6.48
CA ILE A 68 -12.45 -13.88 6.94
C ILE A 68 -13.44 -13.51 5.82
N GLY A 69 -13.43 -14.26 4.71
CA GLY A 69 -14.38 -14.08 3.61
C GLY A 69 -14.39 -12.68 3.00
N SER A 70 -13.27 -11.94 3.06
CA SER A 70 -13.20 -10.53 2.69
C SER A 70 -12.21 -10.29 1.54
N VAL A 71 -12.37 -9.16 0.87
CA VAL A 71 -11.48 -8.68 -0.19
C VAL A 71 -11.06 -7.27 0.18
N ALA A 72 -9.76 -7.01 0.10
CA ALA A 72 -9.21 -5.67 0.32
C ALA A 72 -8.62 -5.13 -0.96
N ILE A 73 -8.82 -3.83 -1.20
CA ILE A 73 -8.14 -3.11 -2.27
C ILE A 73 -7.28 -2.01 -1.69
N ASN A 74 -6.09 -1.84 -2.25
CA ASN A 74 -5.16 -0.77 -1.95
C ASN A 74 -4.82 -0.07 -3.26
N LEU A 75 -5.12 1.22 -3.35
CA LEU A 75 -4.97 2.06 -4.53
C LEU A 75 -3.93 3.14 -4.24
N TYR A 76 -2.76 2.93 -4.80
CA TYR A 76 -1.60 3.74 -4.54
C TYR A 76 -1.41 4.82 -5.60
N HIS A 77 -1.10 6.03 -5.16
CA HIS A 77 -0.94 7.20 -6.01
C HIS A 77 0.00 8.24 -5.38
N PRO A 78 0.53 9.21 -6.16
CA PRO A 78 1.38 10.26 -5.63
C PRO A 78 0.68 11.09 -4.53
N GLU A 79 1.47 11.57 -3.57
CA GLU A 79 1.04 12.55 -2.55
C GLU A 79 1.60 13.93 -2.93
N ASP A 80 0.70 14.88 -3.20
CA ASP A 80 1.07 16.21 -3.68
C ASP A 80 1.54 17.16 -2.58
N SER A 81 1.15 16.91 -1.31
CA SER A 81 1.41 17.84 -0.21
C SER A 81 2.78 17.71 0.43
N GLY A 82 3.53 16.63 0.17
CA GLY A 82 4.90 16.39 0.66
C GLY A 82 5.06 16.28 2.19
N THR A 83 3.99 16.46 2.98
CA THR A 83 4.02 16.45 4.44
C THR A 83 3.26 15.27 5.02
N ALA A 84 3.84 14.62 6.02
CA ALA A 84 3.27 13.43 6.66
C ALA A 84 2.03 13.70 7.54
N GLY A 85 1.55 14.96 7.64
CA GLY A 85 0.43 15.51 8.43
C GLY A 85 -0.46 14.53 9.22
N SER A 86 -1.77 14.51 8.94
CA SER A 86 -2.62 13.38 9.35
C SER A 86 -2.34 12.21 8.43
N TRP A 87 -2.15 11.03 9.00
CA TRP A 87 -1.64 9.87 8.29
C TRP A 87 -2.68 8.85 7.89
N LYS A 88 -3.85 9.00 8.50
CA LYS A 88 -5.05 8.24 8.25
C LYS A 88 -6.19 9.23 8.27
N ALA A 89 -6.90 9.34 7.17
CA ALA A 89 -8.08 10.17 7.05
C ALA A 89 -9.20 9.40 6.34
N PRO A 90 -10.47 9.74 6.56
CA PRO A 90 -11.53 9.35 5.64
C PRO A 90 -11.12 9.75 4.22
N GLY A 91 -11.21 8.81 3.28
CA GLY A 91 -10.97 9.08 1.87
C GLY A 91 -12.25 9.53 1.17
N ASP A 92 -12.09 10.30 0.11
CA ASP A 92 -13.18 10.65 -0.80
C ASP A 92 -13.28 9.59 -1.90
N VAL A 93 -14.39 8.87 -1.93
CA VAL A 93 -14.61 7.77 -2.88
C VAL A 93 -14.73 8.30 -4.31
N ASP A 94 -15.28 9.48 -4.51
CA ASP A 94 -15.49 10.05 -5.84
C ASP A 94 -14.15 10.57 -6.42
N GLN A 95 -13.34 11.24 -5.60
CA GLN A 95 -11.96 11.59 -5.99
C GLN A 95 -11.11 10.35 -6.27
N MET A 96 -11.28 9.29 -5.47
CA MET A 96 -10.60 8.02 -5.72
C MET A 96 -11.03 7.42 -7.08
N ARG A 97 -12.33 7.40 -7.40
CA ARG A 97 -12.81 6.89 -8.69
C ARG A 97 -12.30 7.72 -9.87
N GLU A 98 -12.29 9.05 -9.73
CA GLU A 98 -11.76 9.95 -10.76
C GLU A 98 -10.27 9.70 -11.01
N LEU A 99 -9.47 9.54 -9.94
CA LEU A 99 -8.03 9.31 -10.05
C LEU A 99 -7.65 7.99 -10.75
N PHE A 100 -8.56 7.02 -10.75
CA PHE A 100 -8.38 5.69 -11.33
C PHE A 100 -9.35 5.43 -12.51
N SER A 101 -9.97 6.46 -13.09
CA SER A 101 -11.01 6.31 -14.11
C SER A 101 -10.50 5.77 -15.46
N ASP A 102 -9.20 5.88 -15.72
CA ASP A 102 -8.52 5.42 -16.93
C ASP A 102 -8.07 3.95 -16.87
N PHE A 103 -8.31 3.26 -15.75
CA PHE A 103 -8.10 1.82 -15.64
C PHE A 103 -9.21 1.03 -16.35
N ASP A 104 -8.91 -0.23 -16.68
CA ASP A 104 -9.79 -1.08 -17.49
C ASP A 104 -11.20 -1.29 -16.88
N PRO A 105 -12.19 -1.69 -17.69
CA PRO A 105 -13.57 -1.85 -17.23
C PRO A 105 -13.75 -2.77 -16.02
N SER A 106 -12.91 -3.81 -15.87
CA SER A 106 -12.97 -4.74 -14.73
C SER A 106 -12.60 -4.03 -13.44
N MET A 107 -11.61 -3.13 -13.50
CA MET A 107 -11.25 -2.28 -12.38
C MET A 107 -12.39 -1.29 -12.06
N GLN A 108 -13.00 -0.67 -13.07
CA GLN A 108 -14.15 0.23 -12.81
C GLN A 108 -15.31 -0.49 -12.11
N LYS A 109 -15.58 -1.75 -12.49
CA LYS A 109 -16.57 -2.58 -11.79
C LYS A 109 -16.18 -2.84 -10.32
N LEU A 110 -14.91 -3.16 -10.04
CA LEU A 110 -14.44 -3.32 -8.66
C LEU A 110 -14.60 -2.03 -7.84
N LEU A 111 -14.27 -0.87 -8.40
CA LEU A 111 -14.42 0.43 -7.73
C LEU A 111 -15.89 0.82 -7.48
N SER A 112 -16.83 0.24 -8.22
CA SER A 112 -18.27 0.42 -7.95
C SER A 112 -18.70 -0.22 -6.63
N LEU A 113 -17.99 -1.26 -6.14
CA LEU A 113 -18.26 -1.90 -4.85
C LEU A 113 -17.81 -1.06 -3.65
N VAL A 114 -16.88 -0.12 -3.87
CA VAL A 114 -16.31 0.72 -2.81
C VAL A 114 -17.37 1.72 -2.33
N ARG A 115 -17.80 1.59 -1.08
CA ARG A 115 -18.76 2.51 -0.44
C ARG A 115 -18.09 3.54 0.45
N ASP A 116 -16.96 3.16 1.03
CA ASP A 116 -16.12 3.99 1.86
C ASP A 116 -14.66 3.57 1.63
N CYS A 117 -13.75 4.52 1.82
CA CYS A 117 -12.33 4.25 1.80
C CYS A 117 -11.61 5.08 2.87
N ILE A 118 -10.44 4.60 3.26
CA ILE A 118 -9.51 5.32 4.12
C ILE A 118 -8.33 5.74 3.26
N SER A 119 -7.97 7.01 3.31
CA SER A 119 -6.72 7.51 2.73
C SER A 119 -5.60 7.40 3.76
N TRP A 120 -4.56 6.65 3.40
CA TRP A 120 -3.35 6.48 4.19
C TRP A 120 -2.20 7.22 3.51
N LYS A 121 -1.49 8.06 4.27
CA LYS A 121 -0.21 8.59 3.84
C LYS A 121 0.89 7.58 4.13
N MET A 122 1.65 7.19 3.11
CA MET A 122 2.78 6.28 3.30
C MET A 122 3.98 7.07 3.80
N VAL A 123 4.30 6.89 5.08
CA VAL A 123 5.41 7.60 5.71
C VAL A 123 6.75 6.93 5.44
N GLU A 124 7.71 7.76 5.08
CA GLU A 124 9.11 7.41 4.90
C GLU A 124 9.95 8.10 5.97
N VAL A 125 10.90 7.34 6.53
CA VAL A 125 11.98 7.87 7.35
C VAL A 125 13.18 8.09 6.43
N PRO A 126 13.68 9.32 6.28
CA PRO A 126 14.87 9.57 5.48
C PRO A 126 16.09 8.86 6.12
N PRO A 127 17.14 8.57 5.33
CA PRO A 127 18.34 7.91 5.84
C PRO A 127 18.90 8.62 7.08
N LEU A 128 19.03 7.88 8.18
CA LEU A 128 19.56 8.40 9.44
C LEU A 128 21.09 8.28 9.45
N PRO A 129 21.83 9.26 10.03
CA PRO A 129 23.30 9.18 10.15
C PRO A 129 23.80 7.98 10.98
N SER A 130 23.00 7.53 11.94
CA SER A 130 23.26 6.37 12.80
C SER A 130 21.94 5.84 13.34
N TRP A 131 21.85 4.53 13.59
CA TRP A 131 20.72 3.94 14.32
C TRP A 131 20.98 3.87 15.82
N VAL A 132 22.23 4.07 16.25
CA VAL A 132 22.65 4.01 17.65
C VAL A 132 22.79 5.42 18.20
N SER A 133 22.23 5.66 19.39
CA SER A 133 22.38 6.92 20.13
C SER A 133 23.84 7.24 20.45
N GLN A 134 24.17 8.51 20.62
CA GLN A 134 25.55 8.97 20.92
C GLN A 134 26.15 8.28 22.17
N GLY A 135 25.33 7.90 23.15
CA GLY A 135 25.76 7.18 24.35
C GLY A 135 25.75 5.64 24.24
N GLY A 136 25.37 5.07 23.09
CA GLY A 136 25.33 3.61 22.88
C GLY A 136 24.21 2.87 23.61
N LYS A 137 23.33 3.56 24.34
CA LYS A 137 22.31 2.93 25.22
C LYS A 137 20.97 2.69 24.54
N MET A 138 20.75 3.28 23.37
CA MET A 138 19.52 3.14 22.58
C MET A 138 19.87 2.85 21.12
N ILE A 139 19.04 2.01 20.50
CA ILE A 139 19.09 1.68 19.08
C ILE A 139 17.69 1.80 18.46
N LEU A 140 17.61 2.41 17.28
CA LEU A 140 16.41 2.45 16.46
C LEU A 140 16.35 1.18 15.60
N ILE A 141 15.17 0.57 15.51
CA ILE A 141 14.93 -0.64 14.70
C ILE A 141 13.61 -0.54 13.94
N GLY A 142 13.51 -1.27 12.83
CA GLY A 142 12.29 -1.34 12.02
C GLY A 142 11.90 0.03 11.46
N ASP A 143 10.58 0.27 11.40
CA ASP A 143 10.01 1.53 10.90
C ASP A 143 10.54 2.79 11.61
N ALA A 144 10.98 2.67 12.87
CA ALA A 144 11.56 3.82 13.58
C ALA A 144 12.91 4.27 12.99
N ALA A 145 13.66 3.34 12.42
CA ALA A 145 14.98 3.57 11.81
C ALA A 145 14.89 3.77 10.29
N HIS A 146 14.01 3.00 9.63
CA HIS A 146 14.01 2.87 8.17
C HIS A 146 12.60 2.61 7.63
N ALA A 147 11.55 3.26 8.17
CA ALA A 147 10.23 3.20 7.55
C ALA A 147 10.34 3.62 6.09
N MET A 148 9.73 2.82 5.25
CA MET A 148 9.75 2.99 3.82
C MET A 148 8.31 2.84 3.32
N ALA A 149 8.00 3.54 2.23
CA ALA A 149 6.81 3.21 1.48
C ALA A 149 6.86 1.70 1.13
N PRO A 150 5.71 1.00 1.07
CA PRO A 150 5.64 -0.45 1.00
C PRO A 150 6.28 -1.04 -0.28
N TYR A 151 6.80 -0.18 -1.16
CA TYR A 151 7.40 -0.51 -2.44
C TYR A 151 8.91 -0.73 -2.40
N VAL A 152 9.62 -0.32 -1.33
CA VAL A 152 11.07 -0.49 -1.23
C VAL A 152 11.38 -1.98 -1.03
N GLY A 153 11.57 -2.68 -2.16
CA GLY A 153 11.99 -4.07 -2.21
C GLY A 153 11.54 -4.80 -3.49
N GLN A 154 10.26 -4.71 -3.88
CA GLN A 154 9.75 -5.50 -5.02
C GLN A 154 8.84 -4.72 -5.97
N VAL A 155 8.17 -3.65 -5.52
CA VAL A 155 7.13 -3.00 -6.32
C VAL A 155 7.49 -1.57 -6.76
N ALA A 156 8.51 -0.95 -6.13
CA ALA A 156 9.03 0.36 -6.56
C ALA A 156 9.74 0.25 -7.90
N GLU A 157 10.58 -0.79 -8.06
CA GLU A 157 11.19 -1.11 -9.35
C GLU A 157 10.10 -1.34 -10.41
N LEU A 158 9.03 -2.07 -10.08
CA LEU A 158 7.90 -2.28 -10.99
C LEU A 158 7.18 -0.98 -11.39
N LEU A 159 6.98 -0.03 -10.47
CA LEU A 159 6.35 1.26 -10.74
C LEU A 159 7.24 2.20 -11.57
N GLU A 160 8.53 2.23 -11.28
CA GLU A 160 9.54 2.97 -12.07
C GLU A 160 9.74 2.33 -13.46
N PHE A 161 9.73 1.00 -13.56
CA PHE A 161 9.72 0.31 -14.85
C PHE A 161 8.46 0.60 -15.66
N ALA A 162 7.29 0.67 -15.03
CA ALA A 162 6.04 1.02 -15.70
C ALA A 162 6.06 2.46 -16.24
N SER A 163 6.69 3.39 -15.53
CA SER A 163 6.84 4.78 -16.01
C SER A 163 7.86 4.92 -17.15
N LEU A 164 8.86 4.04 -17.22
CA LEU A 164 9.92 4.07 -18.25
C LEU A 164 9.57 3.38 -19.58
N LYS A 165 8.51 2.55 -19.66
CA LYS A 165 8.27 1.68 -20.85
C LYS A 165 6.87 1.66 -21.48
N TYR A 166 5.88 2.44 -21.03
CA TYR A 166 4.52 2.28 -21.56
C TYR A 166 4.00 3.45 -22.43
N SER A 167 3.68 3.13 -23.69
CA SER A 167 2.97 3.95 -24.67
C SER A 167 1.81 3.14 -25.30
N GLY A 168 0.88 2.61 -24.50
CA GLY A 168 -0.29 1.84 -24.97
C GLY A 168 -1.24 1.41 -23.84
N PRO A 169 -2.50 1.04 -24.15
CA PRO A 169 -3.51 0.72 -23.13
C PRO A 169 -3.42 -0.75 -22.67
N SER A 170 -3.07 -0.95 -21.39
CA SER A 170 -3.28 -2.16 -20.55
C SER A 170 -2.48 -3.44 -20.90
N LEU A 171 -2.10 -4.36 -19.99
CA LEU A 171 -1.98 -4.49 -18.52
C LEU A 171 -1.19 -5.81 -18.32
N LEU A 172 -0.12 -5.84 -17.51
CA LEU A 172 0.48 -7.10 -17.04
C LEU A 172 -0.31 -7.58 -15.81
N GLN A 173 -1.33 -8.42 -16.03
CA GLN A 173 -1.98 -9.16 -14.95
C GLN A 173 -1.12 -10.39 -14.63
N TYR A 174 -0.42 -10.38 -13.49
CA TYR A 174 0.25 -11.58 -12.97
C TYR A 174 -0.64 -12.18 -11.88
N PRO A 175 -1.45 -13.21 -12.19
CA PRO A 175 -2.15 -13.95 -11.15
C PRO A 175 -1.09 -14.68 -10.31
N MET A 176 -0.91 -14.24 -9.07
CA MET A 176 -0.09 -14.99 -8.12
C MET A 176 -1.00 -15.99 -7.41
N PRO A 177 -0.75 -17.31 -7.52
CA PRO A 177 -1.52 -18.28 -6.77
C PRO A 177 -1.37 -17.96 -5.28
N VAL A 178 -2.49 -17.92 -4.57
CA VAL A 178 -2.48 -17.85 -3.11
C VAL A 178 -1.90 -19.19 -2.65
N HIS A 179 -0.63 -19.20 -2.25
CA HIS A 179 -0.13 -20.33 -1.48
C HIS A 179 -0.94 -20.37 -0.18
N GLU A 180 -1.74 -21.42 0.00
CA GLU A 180 -2.20 -21.83 1.32
C GLU A 180 -0.94 -22.20 2.13
N GLN A 181 -0.29 -21.20 2.71
CA GLN A 181 0.73 -21.43 3.71
C GLN A 181 -0.02 -21.88 4.97
N GLY A 182 -0.08 -23.20 5.18
CA GLY A 182 -0.30 -23.75 6.51
C GLY A 182 0.70 -23.13 7.50
N PRO A 183 0.41 -23.13 8.81
CA PRO A 183 1.25 -22.46 9.79
C PRO A 183 2.70 -22.93 9.66
N MET A 184 3.61 -21.97 9.49
CA MET A 184 5.05 -22.22 9.48
C MET A 184 5.45 -22.96 10.77
N PRO A 185 6.13 -24.12 10.69
CA PRO A 185 6.61 -24.81 11.88
C PRO A 185 7.62 -23.92 12.63
N PHE A 186 7.47 -23.88 13.95
CA PHE A 186 8.21 -22.98 14.86
C PHE A 186 9.69 -23.34 15.09
N ASP A 187 10.23 -24.35 14.39
CA ASP A 187 11.48 -24.99 14.77
C ASP A 187 12.67 -24.63 13.87
N LEU A 188 12.92 -23.34 13.63
CA LEU A 188 14.25 -22.86 13.20
C LEU A 188 14.54 -21.47 13.78
N LEU A 189 15.00 -21.47 15.04
CA LEU A 189 15.93 -20.49 15.60
C LEU A 189 17.27 -21.20 15.86
#